data_AF-A0A7S0GH62-F1
#
_entry.id   AF-A0A7S0GH62-F1
#
_cell.length_a   1.000
_cell.length_b   1.000
_cell.length_c   1.000
_cell.angle_alpha   90.00
_cell.angle_beta   90.00
_cell.angle_gamma   90.00
#
_symmetry.space_group_name_H-M   'P 1'
#
loop_
_entity.id
_entity.type
_entity.pdbx_description
1 polymer ?
#
loop_
_entity_poly.entity_id
_entity_poly.type
_entity_poly.pdbx_seq_one_letter_code
_entity_poly.pdbx_strand_id
1 'polypeptide(L)'
;MAASKSVSQILPSIFASELSSITERSTVSQLRESLNTAWESTSDTYRSGCDIQGECVADYDPIEGVILASTGSEDLIAGTTAVAAVMSVGTDGGDELIILNCGDSRALLVGAGVEDGQNEISSSSVVYFSTRDHSPKDKREEERLKSGKGKGLGYSLPECSLGRWYLTIGDYQYAVSRSLEGTFATSKGIVSNADVSSINLPSFVAERENACLLLASDGLFEVIDNEQVGRELISMRMAGFTAADAAKNLCETAINKYCTSDNVSVIVIYFE
;
A
#
# COMPACT_ATOMS: atom_id res chain seq x y z
N MET A 1 0.61 -5.18 15.36
CA MET A 1 0.01 -6.22 14.49
C MET A 1 1.10 -7.14 13.92
N ALA A 2 0.96 -8.45 14.14
CA ALA A 2 1.94 -9.46 13.71
C ALA A 2 2.18 -9.47 12.19
N ALA A 3 1.13 -9.41 11.37
CA ALA A 3 1.26 -9.42 9.90
C ALA A 3 2.08 -8.24 9.37
N SER A 4 1.80 -7.03 9.84
CA SER A 4 2.55 -5.82 9.44
C SER A 4 4.05 -5.92 9.76
N LYS A 5 4.38 -6.48 10.94
CA LYS A 5 5.76 -6.69 11.37
C LYS A 5 6.44 -7.73 10.48
N SER A 6 5.79 -8.86 10.23
CA SER A 6 6.30 -9.91 9.34
C SER A 6 6.57 -9.37 7.94
N VAL A 7 5.61 -8.67 7.34
CA VAL A 7 5.79 -8.05 6.01
C VAL A 7 6.97 -7.09 5.98
N SER A 8 7.09 -6.20 6.98
CA SER A 8 8.18 -5.22 7.04
C SER A 8 9.58 -5.85 7.15
N GLN A 9 9.68 -7.07 7.68
CA GLN A 9 10.94 -7.80 7.86
C GLN A 9 11.26 -8.70 6.68
N ILE A 10 10.26 -9.37 6.12
CA ILE A 10 10.44 -10.45 5.14
C ILE A 10 10.47 -9.89 3.71
N LEU A 11 9.54 -8.99 3.36
CA LEU A 11 9.38 -8.52 1.98
C LEU A 11 10.68 -7.91 1.40
N PRO A 12 11.43 -7.05 2.12
CA PRO A 12 12.68 -6.51 1.59
C PRO A 12 13.73 -7.59 1.33
N SER A 13 13.81 -8.60 2.20
CA SER A 13 14.78 -9.70 2.08
C SER A 13 14.46 -10.60 0.88
N ILE A 14 13.21 -11.02 0.75
CA ILE A 14 12.76 -11.83 -0.39
C ILE A 14 12.95 -11.03 -1.68
N PHE A 15 12.56 -9.75 -1.71
CA PHE A 15 12.73 -8.93 -2.90
C PHE A 15 14.20 -8.76 -3.29
N ALA A 16 15.10 -8.56 -2.32
CA ALA A 16 16.54 -8.52 -2.58
C ALA A 16 17.07 -9.85 -3.15
N SER A 17 16.56 -10.98 -2.66
CA SER A 17 16.87 -12.31 -3.19
C SER A 17 16.41 -12.46 -4.65
N GLU A 18 15.16 -12.09 -4.95
CA GLU A 18 14.62 -12.11 -6.32
C GLU A 18 15.47 -11.25 -7.26
N LEU A 19 15.85 -10.04 -6.84
CA LEU A 19 16.72 -9.16 -7.62
C LEU A 19 18.12 -9.73 -7.83
N SER A 20 18.68 -10.43 -6.85
CA SER A 20 20.02 -11.03 -6.96
C SER A 20 20.11 -12.13 -8.03
N SER A 21 18.97 -12.72 -8.38
CA SER A 21 18.88 -13.71 -9.46
C SER A 21 18.98 -13.08 -10.86
N ILE A 22 18.86 -11.75 -10.96
CA ILE A 22 18.90 -11.00 -12.21
C ILE A 22 20.34 -10.52 -12.46
N THR A 23 20.99 -11.08 -13.47
CA THR A 23 22.41 -10.84 -13.77
C THR A 23 22.69 -9.61 -14.65
N GLU A 24 21.67 -8.99 -15.22
CA GLU A 24 21.76 -7.81 -16.10
C GLU A 24 20.89 -6.66 -15.58
N ARG A 25 21.00 -5.46 -16.19
CA ARG A 25 20.12 -4.31 -15.84
C ARG A 25 18.66 -4.74 -15.98
N SER A 26 17.95 -4.79 -14.86
CA SER A 26 16.59 -5.32 -14.81
C SER A 26 15.65 -4.47 -15.66
N THR A 27 14.90 -5.12 -16.55
CA THR A 27 13.82 -4.46 -17.28
C THR A 27 12.64 -4.16 -16.37
N VAL A 28 11.76 -3.22 -16.76
CA VAL A 28 10.52 -2.90 -16.01
C VAL A 28 9.67 -4.15 -15.76
N SER A 29 9.56 -5.02 -16.76
CA SER A 29 8.80 -6.26 -16.65
C SER A 29 9.39 -7.17 -15.58
N GLN A 30 10.72 -7.33 -15.55
CA GLN A 30 11.40 -8.18 -14.58
C GLN A 30 11.30 -7.61 -13.16
N LEU A 31 11.46 -6.30 -12.98
CA LEU A 31 11.29 -5.67 -11.66
C LEU A 31 9.86 -5.80 -11.15
N ARG A 32 8.87 -5.60 -12.03
CA ARG A 32 7.45 -5.77 -11.72
C ARG A 32 7.14 -7.20 -11.32
N GLU A 33 7.64 -8.17 -12.09
CA GLU A 33 7.47 -9.59 -11.81
C GLU A 33 8.15 -9.98 -10.50
N SER A 34 9.39 -9.55 -10.28
CA SER A 34 10.14 -9.80 -9.04
C SER A 34 9.43 -9.24 -7.81
N LEU A 35 8.88 -8.03 -7.90
CA LEU A 35 8.12 -7.45 -6.80
C LEU A 35 6.82 -8.20 -6.52
N ASN A 36 6.12 -8.63 -7.57
CA ASN A 36 4.92 -9.45 -7.42
C ASN A 36 5.24 -10.82 -6.80
N THR A 37 6.26 -11.52 -7.31
CA THR A 37 6.73 -12.80 -6.78
C THR A 37 7.21 -12.68 -5.34
N ALA A 38 7.91 -11.59 -4.99
CA ALA A 38 8.35 -11.34 -3.63
C ALA A 38 7.16 -11.14 -2.68
N TRP A 39 6.12 -10.43 -3.13
CA TRP A 39 4.89 -10.24 -2.36
C TRP A 39 4.08 -11.53 -2.19
N GLU A 40 3.96 -12.34 -3.23
CA GLU A 40 3.32 -13.67 -3.18
C GLU A 40 4.08 -14.58 -2.20
N SER A 41 5.41 -14.66 -2.32
CA SER A 41 6.25 -15.44 -1.42
C SER A 41 6.19 -14.96 0.03
N THR A 42 6.12 -13.64 0.25
CA THR A 42 5.92 -13.06 1.59
C THR A 42 4.55 -13.47 2.16
N SER A 43 3.51 -13.42 1.32
CA SER A 43 2.16 -13.80 1.72
C SER A 43 2.06 -15.29 2.08
N ASP A 44 2.72 -16.15 1.30
CA ASP A 44 2.75 -17.59 1.55
C ASP A 44 3.59 -17.93 2.76
N THR A 45 4.76 -17.29 2.94
CA THR A 45 5.59 -17.41 4.14
C THR A 45 4.79 -17.08 5.41
N TYR A 46 4.01 -15.99 5.37
CA TYR A 46 3.16 -15.59 6.50
C TYR A 46 2.08 -16.64 6.81
N ARG A 47 1.43 -17.23 5.79
CA ARG A 47 0.35 -18.21 5.99
C ARG A 47 0.86 -19.61 6.34
N SER A 48 2.01 -20.01 5.81
CA SER A 48 2.61 -21.32 6.03
C SER A 48 3.52 -21.35 7.27
N GLY A 49 3.81 -20.19 7.86
CA GLY A 49 4.61 -20.06 9.06
C GLY A 49 6.10 -20.34 8.86
N CYS A 50 6.56 -20.62 7.63
CA CYS A 50 7.98 -20.77 7.29
C CYS A 50 8.27 -20.23 5.90
N ASP A 51 9.45 -19.62 5.74
CA ASP A 51 9.91 -19.14 4.44
C ASP A 51 10.46 -20.29 3.57
N ILE A 52 10.84 -19.96 2.33
CA ILE A 52 11.41 -20.91 1.36
C ILE A 52 12.76 -21.50 1.80
N GLN A 53 13.43 -20.92 2.79
CA GLN A 53 14.71 -21.36 3.35
C GLN A 53 14.51 -22.21 4.62
N GLY A 54 13.26 -22.35 5.08
CA GLY A 54 12.89 -23.11 6.28
C GLY A 54 12.98 -22.30 7.57
N GLU A 55 13.12 -20.97 7.51
CA GLU A 55 13.03 -20.11 8.69
C GLU A 55 11.55 -19.87 9.05
N CYS A 56 11.14 -20.38 10.21
CA CYS A 56 9.74 -20.36 10.64
C CYS A 56 9.38 -19.10 11.43
N VAL A 57 8.39 -18.35 10.93
CA VAL A 57 7.77 -17.15 11.53
C VAL A 57 6.45 -17.55 12.17
N ALA A 58 6.54 -18.27 13.29
CA ALA A 58 5.44 -18.73 14.15
C ALA A 58 4.45 -19.76 13.57
N ASP A 59 4.02 -20.69 14.44
CA ASP A 59 3.15 -21.84 14.12
C ASP A 59 1.72 -21.35 13.85
N TYR A 60 1.09 -21.69 12.72
CA TYR A 60 -0.24 -21.20 12.31
C TYR A 60 -1.28 -22.34 12.29
N ASP A 61 -2.35 -22.25 13.10
CA ASP A 61 -3.51 -23.14 13.04
C ASP A 61 -4.56 -22.60 12.06
N PRO A 62 -5.09 -23.43 11.15
CA PRO A 62 -6.24 -23.08 10.32
C PRO A 62 -7.55 -22.79 11.07
N ILE A 63 -7.70 -23.28 12.31
CA ILE A 63 -8.87 -23.13 13.19
C ILE A 63 -8.63 -22.03 14.24
N GLU A 64 -7.43 -21.94 14.80
CA GLU A 64 -7.09 -21.01 15.91
C GLU A 64 -6.25 -19.79 15.51
N GLY A 65 -5.73 -19.70 14.28
CA GLY A 65 -4.71 -18.71 13.92
C GLY A 65 -3.35 -19.07 14.52
N VAL A 66 -2.42 -18.11 14.67
CA VAL A 66 -1.05 -18.41 15.15
C VAL A 66 -1.06 -19.08 16.53
N ILE A 67 -0.68 -20.35 16.62
CA ILE A 67 -0.57 -21.16 17.86
C ILE A 67 0.71 -20.79 18.62
N LEU A 68 0.78 -19.56 19.13
CA LEU A 68 1.72 -19.20 20.19
C LEU A 68 0.98 -18.51 21.35
N ALA A 69 -0.18 -19.08 21.71
CA ALA A 69 -0.97 -18.67 22.88
C ALA A 69 -0.25 -18.87 24.23
N SER A 70 0.87 -19.60 24.28
CA SER A 70 1.68 -19.74 25.50
C SER A 70 2.64 -18.58 25.77
N THR A 71 2.69 -17.56 24.90
CA THR A 71 3.60 -16.39 25.06
C THR A 71 2.92 -15.03 25.18
N GLY A 72 1.59 -14.96 25.30
CA GLY A 72 0.90 -13.68 25.60
C GLY A 72 0.84 -12.69 24.43
N SER A 73 0.68 -13.18 23.19
CA SER A 73 0.41 -12.33 22.03
C SER A 73 -1.04 -11.82 22.06
N GLU A 74 -1.24 -10.53 22.36
CA GLU A 74 -2.54 -9.83 22.26
C GLU A 74 -2.96 -9.54 20.80
N ASP A 75 -2.18 -9.96 19.80
CA ASP A 75 -2.20 -9.44 18.41
C ASP A 75 -2.62 -10.48 17.35
N LEU A 76 -3.33 -11.54 17.76
CA LEU A 76 -3.50 -12.82 17.02
C LEU A 76 -4.45 -12.79 15.80
N ILE A 77 -5.26 -11.75 15.63
CA ILE A 77 -6.26 -11.63 14.53
C ILE A 77 -6.02 -10.30 13.82
N ALA A 78 -4.84 -10.11 13.25
CA ALA A 78 -4.49 -8.85 12.64
C ALA A 78 -3.82 -9.07 11.30
N GLY A 79 -4.59 -8.87 10.22
CA GLY A 79 -4.03 -8.74 8.89
C GLY A 79 -3.31 -7.42 8.69
N THR A 80 -2.78 -7.22 7.49
CA THR A 80 -2.12 -5.98 7.12
C THR A 80 -2.42 -5.59 5.69
N THR A 81 -2.59 -4.28 5.47
CA THR A 81 -2.45 -3.70 4.14
C THR A 81 -0.98 -3.45 3.85
N ALA A 82 -0.64 -3.24 2.59
CA ALA A 82 0.72 -2.90 2.19
C ALA A 82 0.71 -2.00 0.96
N VAL A 83 1.46 -0.91 1.04
CA VAL A 83 1.84 -0.13 -0.13
C VAL A 83 3.37 -0.02 -0.15
N ALA A 84 3.96 -0.31 -1.30
CA ALA A 84 5.42 -0.29 -1.48
C ALA A 84 5.77 0.35 -2.81
N ALA A 85 6.95 0.98 -2.86
CA ALA A 85 7.49 1.55 -4.08
C ALA A 85 8.93 1.10 -4.28
N VAL A 86 9.26 0.73 -5.51
CA VAL A 86 10.60 0.38 -5.95
C VAL A 86 10.99 1.33 -7.06
N MET A 87 12.14 1.99 -6.90
CA MET A 87 12.71 2.87 -7.90
C MET A 87 13.91 2.19 -8.55
N SER A 88 13.86 2.03 -9.88
CA SER A 88 15.05 1.65 -10.64
C SER A 88 15.93 2.88 -10.82
N VAL A 89 17.18 2.79 -10.41
CA VAL A 89 18.17 3.88 -10.54
C VAL A 89 19.26 3.45 -11.52
N GLY A 90 19.36 4.18 -12.62
CA GLY A 90 20.43 4.07 -13.60
C GLY A 90 21.58 5.03 -13.33
N THR A 91 22.54 5.11 -14.25
CA THR A 91 23.67 6.06 -14.16
C THR A 91 23.26 7.52 -14.26
N ASP A 92 22.10 7.77 -14.89
CA ASP A 92 21.62 9.12 -15.24
C ASP A 92 20.43 9.55 -14.35
N GLY A 93 20.11 8.77 -13.30
CA GLY A 93 19.00 9.03 -12.39
C GLY A 93 17.99 7.87 -12.32
N GLY A 94 16.79 8.15 -11.79
CA GLY A 94 15.72 7.18 -11.69
C GLY A 94 15.04 6.93 -13.05
N ASP A 95 15.02 5.69 -13.52
CA ASP A 95 14.40 5.35 -14.81
C ASP A 95 12.90 5.08 -14.65
N GLU A 96 12.52 4.33 -13.62
CA GLU A 96 11.21 3.69 -13.53
C GLU A 96 10.80 3.56 -12.07
N LEU A 97 9.52 3.83 -11.81
CA LEU A 97 8.91 3.72 -10.48
C LEU A 97 7.83 2.64 -10.53
N ILE A 98 8.00 1.61 -9.72
CA ILE A 98 7.04 0.50 -9.61
C ILE A 98 6.38 0.57 -8.26
N ILE A 99 5.06 0.57 -8.25
CA ILE A 99 4.24 0.71 -7.03
C ILE A 99 3.39 -0.53 -6.88
N LEU A 100 3.47 -1.15 -5.71
CA LEU A 100 2.62 -2.25 -5.27
C LEU A 100 1.61 -1.74 -4.25
N ASN A 101 0.33 -2.08 -4.44
CA ASN A 101 -0.72 -1.80 -3.47
C ASN A 101 -1.55 -3.04 -3.15
N CYS A 102 -1.73 -3.34 -1.87
CA CYS A 102 -2.63 -4.35 -1.34
C CYS A 102 -3.39 -3.78 -0.14
N GLY A 103 -4.50 -3.09 -0.42
CA GLY A 103 -5.39 -2.53 0.61
C GLY A 103 -5.85 -1.13 0.26
N ASP A 104 -6.09 -0.33 1.27
CA ASP A 104 -6.52 1.07 1.23
C ASP A 104 -5.46 2.07 1.74
N SER A 105 -4.28 1.57 2.13
CA SER A 105 -3.07 2.39 2.06
C SER A 105 -2.85 2.86 0.61
N ARG A 106 -2.21 4.02 0.44
CA ARG A 106 -2.16 4.66 -0.88
C ARG A 106 -0.80 5.26 -1.19
N ALA A 107 -0.41 5.12 -2.45
CA ALA A 107 0.70 5.85 -3.04
C ALA A 107 0.15 6.99 -3.92
N LEU A 108 0.67 8.20 -3.73
CA LEU A 108 0.41 9.35 -4.59
C LEU A 108 1.70 9.81 -5.24
N LEU A 109 1.63 10.07 -6.54
CA LEU A 109 2.66 10.78 -7.28
C LEU A 109 2.13 12.17 -7.59
N VAL A 110 2.78 13.20 -7.07
CA VAL A 110 2.29 14.58 -7.13
C VAL A 110 3.35 15.53 -7.66
N GLY A 111 2.93 16.57 -8.36
CA GLY A 111 3.80 17.66 -8.80
C GLY A 111 2.99 18.76 -9.49
N ALA A 112 3.49 19.99 -9.40
CA ALA A 112 2.90 21.13 -10.08
C ALA A 112 3.07 20.96 -11.59
N GLY A 113 2.09 21.32 -12.41
CA GLY A 113 2.29 21.32 -13.87
C GLY A 113 3.37 22.33 -14.24
N VAL A 114 4.22 22.03 -15.24
CA VAL A 114 5.26 22.98 -15.69
C VAL A 114 4.68 24.31 -16.21
N GLU A 115 3.41 24.33 -16.61
CA GLU A 115 2.69 25.55 -16.98
C GLU A 115 2.24 26.38 -15.76
N ASP A 116 2.21 25.78 -14.57
CA ASP A 116 1.94 26.43 -13.29
C ASP A 116 3.27 27.03 -12.81
N GLY A 117 3.58 28.26 -13.23
CA GLY A 117 4.88 28.90 -12.97
C GLY A 117 5.33 28.82 -11.49
N GLN A 118 6.65 28.96 -11.26
CA GLN A 118 7.41 28.62 -10.05
C GLN A 118 6.88 29.05 -8.66
N ASN A 119 5.82 29.85 -8.54
CA ASN A 119 5.29 30.36 -7.26
C ASN A 119 3.76 30.29 -7.10
N GLU A 120 3.01 29.74 -8.06
CA GLU A 120 1.55 29.62 -7.92
C GLU A 120 1.09 28.22 -8.35
N ILE A 121 0.51 27.47 -7.42
CA ILE A 121 -0.17 26.21 -7.74
C ILE A 121 -1.49 26.57 -8.43
N SER A 122 -1.61 26.34 -9.73
CA SER A 122 -2.86 26.64 -10.44
C SER A 122 -4.01 25.71 -10.03
N SER A 123 -5.20 25.95 -10.58
CA SER A 123 -6.36 25.07 -10.42
C SER A 123 -6.18 23.69 -11.06
N SER A 124 -5.09 23.45 -11.81
CA SER A 124 -4.78 22.15 -12.38
C SER A 124 -4.58 21.09 -11.28
N SER A 125 -4.84 19.82 -11.60
CA SER A 125 -4.66 18.71 -10.66
C SER A 125 -3.17 18.48 -10.41
N VAL A 126 -2.79 18.52 -9.14
CA VAL A 126 -1.40 18.25 -8.72
C VAL A 126 -1.11 16.76 -8.57
N VAL A 127 -2.15 15.92 -8.54
CA VAL A 127 -2.03 14.47 -8.45
C VAL A 127 -1.87 13.90 -9.86
N TYR A 128 -0.68 13.38 -10.15
CA TYR A 128 -0.39 12.70 -11.42
C TYR A 128 -0.85 11.25 -11.39
N PHE A 129 -0.64 10.55 -10.27
CA PHE A 129 -1.01 9.16 -10.10
C PHE A 129 -1.45 8.88 -8.66
N SER A 130 -2.40 7.97 -8.52
CA SER A 130 -2.86 7.42 -7.25
C SER A 130 -3.08 5.93 -7.40
N THR A 131 -2.66 5.14 -6.42
CA THR A 131 -3.13 3.75 -6.32
C THR A 131 -4.63 3.71 -6.09
N ARG A 132 -5.24 2.61 -6.54
CA ARG A 132 -6.66 2.32 -6.31
C ARG A 132 -6.82 1.66 -4.95
N ASP A 133 -7.77 2.14 -4.16
CA ASP A 133 -8.12 1.50 -2.90
C ASP A 133 -8.84 0.17 -3.16
N HIS A 134 -8.44 -0.86 -2.42
CA HIS A 134 -9.13 -2.15 -2.42
C HIS A 134 -10.24 -2.19 -1.38
N SER A 135 -11.18 -1.24 -1.43
CA SER A 135 -12.32 -1.21 -0.51
C SER A 135 -13.53 -2.01 -1.02
N PRO A 136 -14.48 -2.40 -0.15
CA PRO A 136 -15.73 -3.03 -0.57
C PRO A 136 -16.64 -2.14 -1.43
N LYS A 137 -16.40 -0.82 -1.44
CA LYS A 137 -17.09 0.15 -2.31
C LYS A 137 -16.58 0.09 -3.76
N ASP A 138 -15.38 -0.42 -3.98
CA ASP A 138 -14.80 -0.50 -5.31
C ASP A 138 -15.58 -1.51 -6.18
N LYS A 139 -15.99 -1.07 -7.38
CA LYS A 139 -16.82 -1.86 -8.28
C LYS A 139 -16.14 -3.14 -8.77
N ARG A 140 -14.81 -3.13 -8.99
CA ARG A 140 -14.06 -4.32 -9.43
C ARG A 140 -14.00 -5.35 -8.32
N GLU A 141 -13.82 -4.90 -7.07
CA GLU A 141 -13.86 -5.80 -5.91
C GLU A 141 -15.27 -6.33 -5.65
N GLU A 142 -16.31 -5.50 -5.79
CA GLU A 142 -17.71 -5.92 -5.71
C GLU A 142 -18.03 -7.00 -6.76
N GLU A 143 -17.63 -6.80 -8.01
CA GLU A 143 -17.81 -7.77 -9.10
C GLU A 143 -17.04 -9.07 -8.83
N ARG A 144 -15.79 -8.98 -8.35
CA ARG A 144 -14.97 -10.14 -7.98
C ARG A 144 -15.64 -10.97 -6.88
N LEU A 145 -16.12 -10.31 -5.82
CA LEU A 145 -16.77 -10.97 -4.68
C LEU A 145 -18.10 -11.63 -5.10
N LYS A 146 -18.92 -10.93 -5.90
CA LYS A 146 -20.16 -11.48 -6.49
C LYS A 146 -19.89 -12.67 -7.38
N SER A 147 -18.86 -12.60 -8.23
CA SER A 147 -18.47 -13.72 -9.11
C SER A 147 -18.04 -14.94 -8.31
N GLY A 148 -17.24 -14.75 -7.26
CA GLY A 148 -16.84 -15.84 -6.37
C GLY A 148 -18.02 -16.50 -5.69
N LYS A 149 -18.96 -15.71 -5.14
CA LYS A 149 -20.21 -16.22 -4.57
C LYS A 149 -21.08 -16.96 -5.60
N GLY A 150 -21.16 -16.44 -6.83
CA GLY A 150 -21.86 -17.10 -7.94
C GLY A 150 -21.24 -18.44 -8.35
N LYS A 151 -19.94 -18.64 -8.10
CA LYS A 151 -19.23 -19.93 -8.27
C LYS A 151 -19.36 -20.86 -7.06
N GLY A 152 -20.19 -20.51 -6.07
CA GLY A 152 -20.40 -21.31 -4.86
C GLY A 152 -19.34 -21.13 -3.77
N LEU A 153 -18.45 -20.14 -3.89
CA LEU A 153 -17.49 -19.81 -2.84
C LEU A 153 -18.20 -19.10 -1.67
N GLY A 154 -17.69 -19.31 -0.45
CA GLY A 154 -18.25 -18.73 0.77
C GLY A 154 -17.98 -17.23 0.97
N TYR A 155 -17.87 -16.46 -0.12
CA TYR A 155 -17.47 -15.05 -0.08
C TYR A 155 -18.53 -14.17 0.57
N SER A 156 -18.07 -13.28 1.45
CA SER A 156 -18.85 -12.17 1.99
C SER A 156 -19.07 -11.14 0.87
N LEU A 157 -20.24 -10.49 0.88
CA LEU A 157 -20.53 -9.43 -0.07
C LEU A 157 -20.39 -8.07 0.61
N PRO A 158 -20.05 -7.00 -0.13
CA PRO A 158 -20.02 -5.66 0.40
C PRO A 158 -21.36 -5.26 1.03
N GLU A 159 -21.29 -4.74 2.24
CA GLU A 159 -22.38 -4.11 2.98
C GLU A 159 -22.08 -2.62 3.17
N CYS A 160 -23.11 -1.81 3.33
CA CYS A 160 -22.97 -0.39 3.62
C CYS A 160 -23.90 0.01 4.76
N SER A 161 -23.33 0.59 5.80
CA SER A 161 -24.07 1.16 6.93
C SER A 161 -23.50 2.52 7.29
N LEU A 162 -24.37 3.53 7.45
CA LEU A 162 -23.97 4.91 7.76
C LEU A 162 -22.89 5.48 6.82
N GLY A 163 -22.91 5.08 5.54
CA GLY A 163 -21.93 5.51 4.53
C GLY A 163 -20.59 4.78 4.56
N ARG A 164 -20.38 3.85 5.50
CA ARG A 164 -19.18 3.01 5.59
C ARG A 164 -19.42 1.67 4.92
N TRP A 165 -18.53 1.31 4.00
CA TRP A 165 -18.56 0.05 3.28
C TRP A 165 -17.66 -0.97 3.97
N TYR A 166 -18.17 -2.18 4.19
CA TYR A 166 -17.43 -3.24 4.88
C TYR A 166 -17.79 -4.64 4.38
N LEU A 167 -16.96 -5.62 4.72
CA LEU A 167 -17.26 -7.05 4.62
C LEU A 167 -17.44 -7.63 6.03
N THR A 168 -18.55 -8.32 6.27
CA THR A 168 -18.77 -9.05 7.52
C THR A 168 -18.07 -10.40 7.48
N ILE A 169 -17.13 -10.64 8.38
CA ILE A 169 -16.36 -11.89 8.48
C ILE A 169 -16.31 -12.33 9.93
N GLY A 170 -17.12 -13.34 10.27
CA GLY A 170 -17.33 -13.71 11.67
C GLY A 170 -17.94 -12.55 12.44
N ASP A 171 -17.30 -12.15 13.54
CA ASP A 171 -17.72 -11.04 14.40
C ASP A 171 -17.08 -9.69 13.98
N TYR A 172 -16.31 -9.66 12.90
CA TYR A 172 -15.53 -8.49 12.48
C TYR A 172 -16.05 -7.85 11.19
N GLN A 173 -15.82 -6.54 11.06
CA GLN A 173 -16.09 -5.75 9.87
C GLN A 173 -14.78 -5.28 9.24
N TYR A 174 -14.55 -5.68 7.99
CA TYR A 174 -13.36 -5.29 7.24
C TYR A 174 -13.66 -4.14 6.29
N ALA A 175 -12.93 -3.05 6.40
CA ALA A 175 -13.00 -1.90 5.48
C ALA A 175 -12.30 -2.16 4.13
N VAL A 176 -11.60 -3.30 4.01
CA VAL A 176 -10.85 -3.72 2.83
C VAL A 176 -11.35 -5.04 2.26
N SER A 177 -11.22 -5.17 0.94
CA SER A 177 -11.44 -6.38 0.15
C SER A 177 -10.13 -7.11 -0.18
N ARG A 178 -8.98 -6.46 0.05
CA ARG A 178 -7.66 -7.05 -0.12
C ARG A 178 -6.72 -6.64 1.01
N SER A 179 -6.09 -7.63 1.63
CA SER A 179 -5.06 -7.49 2.66
C SER A 179 -4.35 -8.83 2.81
N LEU A 180 -3.21 -8.84 3.50
CA LEU A 180 -2.59 -10.09 3.95
C LEU A 180 -3.31 -10.56 5.22
N GLU A 181 -4.01 -11.69 5.09
CA GLU A 181 -4.85 -12.27 6.13
C GLU A 181 -4.61 -13.78 6.31
N GLY A 182 -5.13 -14.31 7.41
CA GLY A 182 -5.27 -15.75 7.62
C GLY A 182 -6.39 -16.40 6.79
N THR A 183 -6.39 -17.73 6.79
CA THR A 183 -7.27 -18.62 6.02
C THR A 183 -8.75 -18.33 6.20
N PHE A 184 -9.21 -17.94 7.40
CA PHE A 184 -10.62 -17.65 7.63
C PHE A 184 -11.10 -16.44 6.83
N ALA A 185 -10.41 -15.30 6.92
CA ALA A 185 -10.75 -14.11 6.14
C ALA A 185 -10.57 -14.34 4.63
N THR A 186 -9.53 -15.10 4.24
CA THR A 186 -9.35 -15.51 2.84
C THR A 186 -10.49 -16.38 2.32
N SER A 187 -11.04 -17.28 3.15
CA SER A 187 -12.21 -18.09 2.79
C SER A 187 -13.47 -17.26 2.53
N LYS A 188 -13.52 -16.03 3.07
CA LYS A 188 -14.60 -15.05 2.89
C LYS A 188 -14.35 -14.07 1.75
N GLY A 189 -13.26 -14.24 1.01
CA GLY A 189 -13.00 -13.49 -0.23
C GLY A 189 -12.06 -12.30 -0.09
N ILE A 190 -11.48 -12.06 1.09
CA ILE A 190 -10.34 -11.14 1.23
C ILE A 190 -9.11 -11.81 0.62
N VAL A 191 -8.49 -11.19 -0.37
CA VAL A 191 -7.35 -11.77 -1.08
C VAL A 191 -6.13 -10.88 -0.94
N SER A 192 -4.94 -11.47 -0.97
CA SER A 192 -3.69 -10.71 -0.86
C SER A 192 -3.10 -10.36 -2.23
N ASN A 193 -3.81 -10.61 -3.34
CA ASN A 193 -3.33 -10.21 -4.67
C ASN A 193 -3.19 -8.69 -4.76
N ALA A 194 -1.96 -8.21 -4.95
CA ALA A 194 -1.68 -6.79 -5.05
C ALA A 194 -1.93 -6.26 -6.48
N ASP A 195 -2.26 -4.98 -6.58
CA ASP A 195 -2.21 -4.25 -7.84
C ASP A 195 -0.78 -3.69 -8.00
N VAL A 196 -0.13 -3.95 -9.13
CA VAL A 196 1.22 -3.43 -9.43
C VAL A 196 1.16 -2.48 -10.62
N SER A 197 1.64 -1.27 -10.43
CA SER A 197 1.69 -0.19 -11.42
C SER A 197 3.13 0.18 -11.74
N SER A 198 3.39 0.58 -12.99
CA SER A 198 4.71 1.03 -13.44
C SER A 198 4.56 2.43 -14.02
N ILE A 199 5.43 3.35 -13.59
CA ILE A 199 5.43 4.75 -13.99
C ILE A 199 6.80 5.09 -14.56
N ASN A 200 6.81 5.66 -15.76
CA ASN A 200 8.02 6.23 -16.34
C ASN A 200 8.40 7.50 -15.58
N LEU A 201 9.44 7.38 -14.75
CA LEU A 201 9.80 8.44 -13.82
C LEU A 201 10.39 9.68 -14.52
N PRO A 202 11.26 9.56 -15.55
CA PRO A 202 11.77 10.70 -16.31
C PRO A 202 10.68 11.53 -16.98
N SER A 203 9.69 10.89 -17.62
CA SER A 203 8.56 11.62 -18.22
C SER A 203 7.76 12.38 -17.17
N PHE A 204 7.49 11.76 -16.03
CA PHE A 204 6.78 12.42 -14.94
C PHE A 204 7.54 13.64 -14.41
N VAL A 205 8.83 13.49 -14.09
CA VAL A 205 9.64 14.59 -13.53
C VAL A 205 9.87 15.71 -14.57
N ALA A 206 9.92 15.39 -15.87
CA ALA A 206 10.03 16.38 -16.93
C ALA A 206 8.75 17.23 -17.11
N GLU A 207 7.58 16.67 -16.80
CA GLU A 207 6.27 17.34 -16.94
C GLU A 207 5.79 18.01 -15.65
N ARG A 208 6.47 17.76 -14.53
CA ARG A 208 6.01 18.14 -13.19
C ARG A 208 7.11 18.75 -12.34
N GLU A 209 6.92 19.99 -11.92
CA GLU A 209 7.79 20.65 -10.96
C GLU A 209 7.48 20.20 -9.53
N ASN A 210 8.48 20.28 -8.64
CA ASN A 210 8.35 19.90 -7.23
C ASN A 210 7.81 18.46 -7.05
N ALA A 211 8.19 17.56 -7.97
CA ALA A 211 7.72 16.19 -8.07
C ALA A 211 8.01 15.36 -6.80
N CYS A 212 6.97 14.81 -6.17
CA CYS A 212 7.08 14.02 -4.95
C CYS A 212 6.33 12.69 -5.07
N LEU A 213 6.85 11.67 -4.39
CA LEU A 213 6.13 10.44 -4.09
C LEU A 213 5.75 10.44 -2.61
N LEU A 214 4.50 10.11 -2.35
CA LEU A 214 3.94 9.94 -1.01
C LEU A 214 3.42 8.51 -0.89
N LEU A 215 3.80 7.80 0.17
CA LEU A 215 3.14 6.56 0.60
C LEU A 215 2.51 6.84 1.96
N ALA A 216 1.22 6.56 2.14
CA ALA A 216 0.59 6.77 3.43
C ALA A 216 -0.49 5.74 3.75
N SER A 217 -0.74 5.53 5.04
CA SER A 217 -1.87 4.75 5.52
C SER A 217 -3.19 5.47 5.24
N ASP A 218 -4.27 4.69 5.25
CA ASP A 218 -5.65 5.17 5.19
C ASP A 218 -5.96 6.22 6.25
N GLY A 219 -5.38 6.13 7.45
CA GLY A 219 -5.57 7.13 8.52
C GLY A 219 -5.31 8.59 8.11
N LEU A 220 -4.48 8.84 7.09
CA LEU A 220 -4.34 10.17 6.46
C LEU A 220 -5.54 10.48 5.53
N PHE A 221 -5.88 9.53 4.67
CA PHE A 221 -6.84 9.70 3.58
C PHE A 221 -8.31 9.57 3.98
N GLU A 222 -8.59 9.07 5.18
CA GLU A 222 -9.92 9.13 5.78
C GLU A 222 -10.36 10.58 6.04
N VAL A 223 -9.40 11.48 6.26
CA VAL A 223 -9.68 12.85 6.71
C VAL A 223 -9.16 13.95 5.79
N ILE A 224 -8.24 13.64 4.87
CA ILE A 224 -7.71 14.58 3.86
C ILE A 224 -7.76 13.93 2.47
N ASP A 225 -8.30 14.63 1.47
CA ASP A 225 -8.34 14.12 0.10
C ASP A 225 -6.98 14.23 -0.63
N ASN A 226 -6.83 13.46 -1.72
CA ASN A 226 -5.58 13.37 -2.48
C ASN A 226 -5.07 14.72 -3.01
N GLU A 227 -5.99 15.58 -3.50
CA GLU A 227 -5.60 16.86 -4.08
C GLU A 227 -5.11 17.81 -2.98
N GLN A 228 -5.82 17.85 -1.84
CA GLN A 228 -5.39 18.65 -0.71
C GLN A 228 -4.03 18.19 -0.18
N VAL A 229 -3.83 16.88 0.03
CA VAL A 229 -2.53 16.33 0.44
C VAL A 229 -1.42 16.70 -0.56
N GLY A 230 -1.69 16.55 -1.86
CA GLY A 230 -0.71 16.90 -2.90
C GLY A 230 -0.34 18.38 -2.90
N ARG A 231 -1.31 19.28 -2.72
CA ARG A 231 -1.07 20.74 -2.68
C ARG A 231 -0.29 21.15 -1.44
N GLU A 232 -0.64 20.60 -0.28
CA GLU A 232 0.10 20.84 0.97
C GLU A 232 1.54 20.35 0.83
N LEU A 233 1.76 19.17 0.26
CA LEU A 233 3.09 18.61 0.06
C LEU A 233 3.96 19.46 -0.87
N ILE A 234 3.41 19.90 -2.01
CA ILE A 234 4.11 20.78 -2.95
C ILE A 234 4.42 22.13 -2.30
N SER A 235 3.45 22.73 -1.60
CA SER A 235 3.64 24.00 -0.89
C SER A 235 4.76 23.92 0.15
N MET A 236 4.79 22.85 0.95
CA MET A 236 5.87 22.61 1.92
C MET A 236 7.23 22.48 1.24
N ARG A 237 7.29 21.73 0.14
CA ARG A 237 8.53 21.58 -0.63
C ARG A 237 9.03 22.93 -1.18
N MET A 238 8.14 23.73 -1.76
CA MET A 238 8.46 25.08 -2.27
C MET A 238 8.90 26.03 -1.14
N ALA A 239 8.35 25.86 0.06
CA ALA A 239 8.77 26.59 1.25
C ALA A 239 10.10 26.08 1.86
N GLY A 240 10.74 25.09 1.25
CA GLY A 240 12.05 24.57 1.66
C GLY A 240 12.00 23.56 2.82
N PHE A 241 10.84 22.98 3.10
CA PHE A 241 10.72 21.91 4.10
C PHE A 241 11.45 20.66 3.60
N THR A 242 12.05 19.90 4.52
CA THR A 242 12.58 18.58 4.17
C THR A 242 11.43 17.58 3.97
N ALA A 243 11.70 16.48 3.25
CA ALA A 243 10.71 15.41 3.09
C ALA A 243 10.23 14.85 4.45
N ALA A 244 11.12 14.76 5.45
CA ALA A 244 10.78 14.33 6.80
C ALA A 244 9.87 15.35 7.51
N ASP A 245 10.15 16.65 7.37
CA ASP A 245 9.29 17.70 7.94
C ASP A 245 7.92 17.69 7.29
N ALA A 246 7.84 17.52 5.97
CA ALA A 246 6.59 17.42 5.24
C ALA A 246 5.76 16.20 5.68
N ALA A 247 6.38 15.02 5.78
CA ALA A 247 5.72 13.82 6.28
C ALA A 247 5.17 14.02 7.70
N LYS A 248 5.97 14.61 8.59
CA LYS A 248 5.57 14.92 9.96
C LYS A 248 4.39 15.92 10.00
N ASN A 249 4.44 16.98 9.20
CA ASN A 249 3.36 17.97 9.14
C ASN A 249 2.06 17.35 8.62
N LEU A 250 2.11 16.45 7.63
CA LEU A 250 0.92 15.72 7.17
C LEU A 250 0.32 14.85 8.28
N CYS A 251 1.15 14.12 9.03
CA CYS A 251 0.69 13.35 10.19
C CYS A 251 0.06 14.25 11.27
N GLU A 252 0.73 15.34 11.64
CA GLU A 252 0.21 16.28 12.63
C GLU A 252 -1.08 16.96 12.18
N THR A 253 -1.22 17.24 10.88
CA THR A 253 -2.44 17.80 10.30
C THR A 253 -3.59 16.79 10.39
N ALA A 254 -3.38 15.54 10.02
CA ALA A 254 -4.39 14.49 10.14
C ALA A 254 -4.85 14.29 11.60
N ILE A 255 -3.89 14.24 12.54
CA ILE A 255 -4.17 13.97 13.97
C ILE A 255 -4.76 15.20 14.67
N ASN A 256 -4.13 16.36 14.55
CA ASN A 256 -4.47 17.52 15.39
C ASN A 256 -5.55 18.42 14.77
N LYS A 257 -5.56 18.55 13.43
CA LYS A 257 -6.50 19.45 12.74
C LYS A 257 -7.78 18.71 12.34
N TYR A 258 -7.65 17.48 11.85
CA TYR A 258 -8.79 16.70 11.37
C TYR A 258 -9.21 15.56 12.31
N CYS A 259 -8.48 15.33 13.40
CA CYS A 259 -8.85 14.39 14.45
C CYS A 259 -9.10 12.95 13.94
N THR A 260 -8.23 12.45 13.05
CA THR A 260 -8.30 11.03 12.66
C THR A 260 -8.18 10.13 13.89
N SER A 261 -9.01 9.08 13.94
CA SER A 261 -8.99 8.09 15.01
C SER A 261 -8.06 6.92 14.73
N ASP A 262 -7.49 6.85 13.53
CA ASP A 262 -6.63 5.76 13.08
C ASP A 262 -5.14 6.08 13.19
N ASN A 263 -4.31 5.07 13.00
CA ASN A 263 -2.86 5.20 12.91
C ASN A 263 -2.47 5.87 11.58
N VAL A 264 -1.64 6.90 11.70
CA VAL A 264 -1.13 7.65 10.55
C VAL A 264 0.34 7.34 10.34
N SER A 265 0.67 6.80 9.18
CA SER A 265 2.04 6.62 8.71
C SER A 265 2.19 7.28 7.35
N VAL A 266 3.26 8.06 7.17
CA VAL A 266 3.53 8.82 5.95
C VAL A 266 5.01 8.73 5.61
N ILE A 267 5.30 8.38 4.36
CA ILE A 267 6.63 8.39 3.76
C ILE A 267 6.58 9.36 2.59
N VAL A 268 7.52 10.31 2.56
CA VAL A 268 7.68 11.28 1.49
C VAL A 268 9.05 11.09 0.85
N ILE A 269 9.08 11.10 -0.48
CA ILE A 269 10.30 11.09 -1.29
C ILE A 269 10.21 12.28 -2.25
N TYR A 270 11.24 13.13 -2.25
CA TYR A 270 11.39 14.20 -3.24
C TYR A 270 12.24 13.70 -4.39
N PHE A 271 11.78 13.95 -5.62
CA PHE A 271 12.59 13.77 -6.82
C PHE A 271 13.35 15.05 -7.13
N GLU A 272 14.64 14.95 -7.40
CA GLU A 272 15.53 16.04 -7.80
C GLU A 272 15.68 16.11 -9.33
#